data_AF-A0A9E5ZIQ7-F1
#
_entry.id   AF-A0A9E5ZIQ7-F1
#
_cell.length_a   1.000
_cell.length_b   1.000
_cell.length_c   1.000
_cell.angle_alpha   90.00
_cell.angle_beta   90.00
_cell.angle_gamma   90.00
#
_symmetry.space_group_name_H-M   'P 1'
#
loop_
_entity.id
_entity.type
_entity.pdbx_description
1 polymer ?
#
loop_
_entity_poly.entity_id
_entity_poly.type
_entity_poly.pdbx_seq_one_letter_code
_entity_poly.pdbx_strand_id
1 'polypeptide(L)'
;MKTTATLFFFVYLLTIRCGFTQDSKSQVSIITGKINISRYHNYEQLNQKNKEILLNLYIERLEVILNILPNIAFGTESNVSIKSLGMHETKNNKKILKKQHMATANFIESSTAYQKAILPYSNKSDLVTAILFYEDLLKSLYTYKDFRND
;
A
#
# COMPACT_ATOMS: atom_id res chain seq x y z
N MET A 1 29.99 -48.51 -10.86
CA MET A 1 28.73 -48.10 -10.18
C MET A 1 28.91 -47.06 -9.06
N LYS A 2 30.11 -46.51 -8.81
CA LYS A 2 30.34 -45.57 -7.68
C LYS A 2 30.31 -44.08 -8.07
N THR A 3 30.54 -43.74 -9.34
CA THR A 3 30.65 -42.33 -9.80
C THR A 3 29.29 -41.71 -10.16
N THR A 4 28.34 -42.50 -10.64
CA THR A 4 26.98 -42.04 -10.96
C THR A 4 26.17 -41.67 -9.72
N ALA A 5 26.36 -42.39 -8.61
CA ALA A 5 25.71 -42.06 -7.33
C ALA A 5 26.23 -40.75 -6.72
N THR A 6 27.53 -40.45 -6.87
CA THR A 6 28.13 -39.22 -6.34
C THR A 6 27.63 -37.97 -7.08
N LEU A 7 27.38 -38.08 -8.39
CA LEU A 7 26.87 -36.97 -9.20
C LEU A 7 25.43 -36.59 -8.80
N PHE A 8 24.58 -37.59 -8.56
CA PHE A 8 23.20 -37.36 -8.10
C PHE A 8 23.15 -36.70 -6.71
N PHE A 9 24.05 -37.07 -5.81
CA PHE A 9 24.14 -36.46 -4.48
C PHE A 9 24.58 -34.98 -4.53
N PHE A 10 25.47 -34.64 -5.47
CA PHE A 10 25.94 -33.27 -5.67
C PHE A 10 24.86 -32.36 -6.28
N VAL A 11 24.05 -32.90 -7.20
CA VAL A 11 22.89 -32.19 -7.78
C VAL A 11 21.79 -31.98 -6.72
N TYR A 12 21.56 -32.97 -5.84
CA TYR A 12 20.59 -32.85 -4.74
C TYR A 12 20.99 -31.74 -3.75
N LEU A 13 22.29 -31.60 -3.43
CA LEU A 13 22.83 -30.54 -2.56
C LEU A 13 22.65 -29.12 -3.11
N LEU A 14 22.57 -28.94 -4.43
CA LEU A 14 22.33 -27.63 -5.06
C LEU A 14 20.86 -27.19 -4.97
N THR A 15 19.92 -28.13 -4.79
CA THR A 15 18.49 -27.81 -4.68
C THR A 15 18.06 -27.37 -3.27
N ILE A 16 18.91 -27.57 -2.25
CA ILE A 16 18.64 -27.17 -0.85
C ILE A 16 19.05 -25.71 -0.58
N ARG A 17 19.04 -24.84 -1.60
CA ARG A 17 19.15 -23.38 -1.43
C ARG A 17 17.83 -22.66 -1.69
N CYS A 18 16.75 -23.15 -1.09
CA CYS A 18 15.53 -22.37 -0.93
C CYS A 18 15.53 -21.68 0.44
N GLY A 19 15.88 -20.39 0.44
CA GLY A 19 15.14 -19.39 1.21
C GLY A 19 15.47 -19.20 2.70
N PHE A 20 16.72 -18.94 3.06
CA PHE A 20 16.95 -17.99 4.16
C PHE A 20 17.02 -16.60 3.53
N THR A 21 15.86 -15.93 3.40
CA THR A 21 15.84 -14.50 3.12
C THR A 21 16.58 -13.82 4.25
N GLN A 22 17.76 -13.29 3.96
CA GLN A 22 18.50 -12.43 4.85
C GLN A 22 17.61 -11.21 5.08
N ASP A 23 16.92 -11.15 6.23
CA ASP A 23 16.22 -9.96 6.69
C ASP A 23 17.28 -8.85 6.76
N SER A 24 17.38 -8.09 5.68
CA SER A 24 18.26 -6.94 5.61
C SER A 24 17.90 -6.06 6.81
N LYS A 25 18.92 -5.46 7.41
CA LYS A 25 18.80 -4.49 8.51
C LYS A 25 18.08 -3.21 8.05
N SER A 26 17.17 -3.28 7.09
CA SER A 26 16.31 -2.18 6.70
C SER A 26 15.25 -1.99 7.79
N GLN A 27 15.17 -0.76 8.23
CA GLN A 27 14.15 -0.27 9.14
C GLN A 27 12.78 -0.53 8.50
N VAL A 28 11.92 -1.27 9.20
CA VAL A 28 10.59 -1.63 8.68
C VAL A 28 9.66 -0.43 8.87
N SER A 29 9.18 0.16 7.77
CA SER A 29 8.22 1.27 7.81
C SER A 29 6.82 0.80 8.19
N ILE A 30 6.06 1.66 8.88
CA ILE A 30 4.69 1.39 9.31
C ILE A 30 3.72 1.43 8.13
N ILE A 31 4.03 2.22 7.10
CA ILE A 31 3.27 2.30 5.87
C ILE A 31 4.16 1.82 4.72
N THR A 32 3.65 0.87 3.93
CA THR A 32 4.29 0.42 2.68
C THR A 32 3.24 0.46 1.58
N GLY A 33 3.51 1.22 0.51
CA GLY A 33 2.58 1.37 -0.59
C GLY A 33 2.54 2.79 -1.13
N LYS A 34 1.59 3.04 -2.04
CA LYS A 34 1.37 4.36 -2.61
C LYS A 34 0.70 5.26 -1.57
N ILE A 35 1.39 6.32 -1.16
CA ILE A 35 0.90 7.29 -0.17
C ILE A 35 0.75 8.71 -0.71
N ASN A 36 1.04 8.90 -1.99
CA ASN A 36 0.95 10.19 -2.66
C ASN A 36 0.11 10.04 -3.91
N ILE A 37 -0.64 11.10 -4.22
CA ILE A 37 -1.37 11.22 -5.47
C ILE A 37 -0.58 12.05 -6.47
N SER A 38 -0.81 11.80 -7.76
CA SER A 38 -0.20 12.56 -8.84
C SER A 38 -0.51 14.06 -8.79
N ARG A 39 -1.78 14.43 -8.59
CA ARG A 39 -2.27 15.81 -8.61
C ARG A 39 -3.70 15.92 -8.05
N TYR A 40 -3.99 17.03 -7.37
CA TYR A 40 -5.36 17.43 -7.02
C TYR A 40 -6.07 18.13 -8.18
N HIS A 41 -7.37 17.92 -8.28
CA HIS A 41 -8.23 18.48 -9.30
C HIS A 41 -9.38 19.28 -8.68
N ASN A 42 -9.84 20.28 -9.43
CA ASN A 42 -11.12 20.94 -9.13
C ASN A 42 -12.26 20.29 -9.94
N TYR A 43 -13.49 20.70 -9.64
CA TYR A 43 -14.68 20.18 -10.30
C TYR A 43 -14.63 20.34 -11.83
N GLU A 44 -14.25 21.53 -12.32
CA GLU A 44 -14.19 21.83 -13.75
C GLU A 44 -13.22 20.90 -14.50
N GLN A 45 -12.03 20.70 -13.93
CA GLN A 45 -11.01 19.81 -14.45
C GLN A 45 -11.48 18.35 -14.49
N LEU A 46 -12.22 17.90 -13.48
CA LEU A 46 -12.75 16.54 -13.45
C LEU A 46 -13.93 16.37 -14.42
N ASN A 47 -14.81 17.36 -14.50
CA ASN A 47 -15.99 17.32 -15.35
C ASN A 47 -15.63 17.27 -16.84
N GLN A 48 -14.47 17.81 -17.22
CA GLN A 48 -13.96 17.75 -18.61
C GLN A 48 -13.26 16.43 -18.95
N LYS A 49 -12.89 15.59 -17.97
CA LYS A 49 -12.22 14.31 -18.22
C LYS A 49 -13.18 13.28 -18.79
N ASN A 50 -12.65 12.33 -19.56
CA ASN A 50 -13.40 11.16 -19.98
C ASN A 50 -13.58 10.16 -18.82
N LYS A 51 -14.50 9.20 -18.98
CA LYS A 51 -14.84 8.23 -17.92
C LYS A 51 -13.64 7.38 -17.52
N GLU A 52 -12.85 6.91 -18.48
CA GLU A 52 -11.67 6.07 -18.22
C GLU A 52 -10.66 6.75 -17.29
N ILE A 53 -10.34 8.03 -17.53
CA ILE A 53 -9.45 8.80 -16.68
C ILE A 53 -10.04 8.94 -15.27
N LEU A 54 -11.35 9.17 -15.15
CA LEU A 54 -12.02 9.28 -13.85
C LEU A 54 -11.96 7.96 -13.07
N LEU A 55 -12.13 6.81 -13.74
CA LEU A 55 -11.99 5.49 -13.10
C LEU A 55 -10.58 5.30 -12.52
N ASN A 56 -9.55 5.67 -13.29
CA ASN A 56 -8.15 5.57 -12.84
C ASN A 56 -7.86 6.50 -11.67
N LEU A 57 -8.37 7.74 -11.72
CA LEU A 57 -8.24 8.69 -10.61
C LEU A 57 -8.93 8.17 -9.35
N TYR A 58 -10.16 7.68 -9.47
CA TYR A 58 -10.90 7.11 -8.34
C TYR A 58 -10.10 5.98 -7.66
N ILE A 59 -9.58 5.03 -8.45
CA ILE A 59 -8.80 3.90 -7.94
C ILE A 59 -7.51 4.39 -7.27
N GLU A 60 -6.78 5.32 -7.89
CA GLU A 60 -5.56 5.89 -7.31
C GLU A 60 -5.84 6.54 -5.95
N ARG A 61 -6.92 7.34 -5.84
CA ARG A 61 -7.27 8.00 -4.58
C ARG A 61 -7.65 6.99 -3.51
N LEU A 62 -8.45 5.98 -3.86
CA LEU A 62 -8.85 4.92 -2.95
C LEU A 62 -7.62 4.15 -2.43
N GLU A 63 -6.69 3.77 -3.29
CA GLU A 63 -5.46 3.08 -2.91
C GLU A 63 -4.65 3.88 -1.88
N VAL A 64 -4.46 5.18 -2.13
CA VAL A 64 -3.74 6.07 -1.21
C VAL A 64 -4.45 6.17 0.14
N ILE A 65 -5.77 6.33 0.15
CA ILE A 65 -6.57 6.37 1.37
C ILE A 65 -6.40 5.05 2.15
N LEU A 66 -6.48 3.90 1.49
CA LEU A 66 -6.36 2.59 2.15
C LEU A 66 -4.97 2.33 2.73
N ASN A 67 -3.91 2.92 2.17
CA ASN A 67 -2.57 2.84 2.74
C ASN A 67 -2.39 3.73 3.97
N ILE A 68 -3.02 4.91 3.98
CA ILE A 68 -2.83 5.93 5.03
C ILE A 68 -3.81 5.73 6.20
N LEU A 69 -5.10 5.61 5.91
CA LEU A 69 -6.19 5.70 6.89
C LEU A 69 -6.05 4.74 8.09
N PRO A 70 -5.68 3.45 7.90
CA PRO A 70 -5.50 2.53 9.03
C PRO A 70 -4.33 2.90 9.96
N ASN A 71 -3.40 3.73 9.49
CA ASN A 71 -2.13 4.03 10.14
C ASN A 71 -2.01 5.48 10.63
N ILE A 72 -3.07 6.29 10.55
CA ILE A 72 -3.03 7.74 10.83
C ILE A 72 -2.50 8.10 12.22
N ALA A 73 -2.73 7.25 13.22
CA ALA A 73 -2.21 7.44 14.58
C ALA A 73 -0.68 7.32 14.67
N PHE A 74 -0.07 6.58 13.73
CA PHE A 74 1.37 6.44 13.60
C PHE A 74 1.99 7.54 12.71
N GLY A 75 1.15 8.27 11.96
CA GLY A 75 1.56 9.31 11.04
C GLY A 75 1.16 8.99 9.60
N THR A 76 1.21 10.01 8.74
CA THR A 76 0.74 9.94 7.35
C THR A 76 1.87 9.89 6.31
N GLU A 77 3.12 9.81 6.77
CA GLU A 77 4.32 9.81 5.93
C GLU A 77 4.87 8.39 5.75
N SER A 78 5.43 8.10 4.56
CA SER A 78 6.01 6.79 4.21
C SER A 78 7.22 6.41 5.05
N ASN A 79 7.83 7.39 5.71
CA ASN A 79 9.13 7.25 6.36
C ASN A 79 9.00 6.95 7.86
N VAL A 80 7.77 6.86 8.37
CA VAL A 80 7.54 6.47 9.77
C VAL A 80 7.86 5.00 9.94
N SER A 81 8.72 4.73 10.92
CA SER A 81 9.19 3.40 11.30
C SER A 81 8.88 3.10 12.76
N ILE A 82 9.00 1.82 13.14
CA ILE A 82 8.92 1.39 14.54
C ILE A 82 9.88 2.22 15.42
N LYS A 83 11.13 2.42 14.98
CA LYS A 83 12.15 3.17 15.74
C LYS A 83 11.82 4.66 15.88
N SER A 84 11.28 5.29 14.83
CA SER A 84 10.91 6.72 14.88
C SER A 84 9.71 6.98 15.78
N LEU A 85 8.90 5.96 16.07
CA LEU A 85 7.80 6.01 17.03
C LEU A 85 8.24 5.72 18.47
N GLY A 86 9.55 5.59 18.73
CA GLY A 86 10.06 5.23 20.05
C GLY A 86 9.75 3.78 20.46
N MET A 87 9.22 2.96 19.54
CA MET A 87 8.92 1.56 19.83
C MET A 87 10.20 0.70 19.74
N HIS A 88 10.35 -0.25 20.64
CA HIS A 88 11.43 -1.22 20.56
C HIS A 88 11.26 -2.14 19.34
N GLU A 89 12.31 -2.28 18.54
CA GLU A 89 12.36 -3.18 17.39
C GLU A 89 12.49 -4.65 17.82
N THR A 90 11.41 -5.23 18.32
CA THR A 90 11.37 -6.67 18.65
C THR A 90 11.07 -7.50 17.41
N LYS A 91 11.51 -8.78 17.41
CA LYS A 91 11.15 -9.74 16.35
C LYS A 91 9.63 -9.87 16.17
N ASN A 92 8.89 -9.80 17.29
CA ASN A 92 7.43 -9.88 17.27
C ASN A 92 6.80 -8.68 16.55
N ASN A 93 7.23 -7.45 16.86
CA ASN A 93 6.70 -6.23 16.22
C ASN A 93 6.98 -6.23 14.71
N LYS A 94 8.19 -6.66 14.30
CA LYS A 94 8.53 -6.82 12.87
C LYS A 94 7.64 -7.84 12.18
N LYS A 95 7.33 -8.96 12.84
CA LYS A 95 6.44 -10.01 12.29
C LYS A 95 5.00 -9.51 12.14
N ILE A 96 4.47 -8.81 13.14
CA ILE A 96 3.13 -8.21 13.10
C ILE A 96 3.04 -7.22 11.94
N LEU A 97 4.02 -6.34 11.80
CA LEU A 97 4.06 -5.33 10.75
C LEU A 97 4.13 -5.94 9.35
N LYS A 98 4.99 -6.94 9.14
CA LYS A 98 5.04 -7.70 7.88
C LYS A 98 3.70 -8.35 7.55
N LYS A 99 3.02 -8.95 8.54
CA LYS A 99 1.70 -9.56 8.35
C LYS A 99 0.67 -8.51 7.96
N GLN A 100 0.69 -7.34 8.59
CA GLN A 100 -0.20 -6.23 8.23
C GLN A 100 0.05 -5.74 6.81
N HIS A 101 1.31 -5.59 6.39
CA HIS A 101 1.64 -5.20 5.01
C HIS A 101 1.08 -6.16 3.97
N MET A 102 1.23 -7.47 4.20
CA MET A 102 0.65 -8.49 3.32
C MET A 102 -0.88 -8.43 3.31
N ALA A 103 -1.51 -8.24 4.46
CA ALA A 103 -2.97 -8.14 4.56
C ALA A 103 -3.49 -6.89 3.83
N THR A 104 -2.85 -5.74 4.02
CA THR A 104 -3.18 -4.48 3.33
C THR A 104 -3.01 -4.62 1.82
N ALA A 105 -1.90 -5.20 1.35
CA ALA A 105 -1.66 -5.41 -0.08
C ALA A 105 -2.76 -6.27 -0.72
N ASN A 106 -3.09 -7.41 -0.10
CA ASN A 106 -4.16 -8.29 -0.57
C ASN A 106 -5.53 -7.59 -0.55
N PHE A 107 -5.80 -6.78 0.47
CA PHE A 107 -7.05 -6.03 0.58
C PHE A 107 -7.16 -4.95 -0.50
N ILE A 108 -6.08 -4.21 -0.77
CA ILE A 108 -6.04 -3.19 -1.83
C ILE A 108 -6.21 -3.85 -3.19
N GLU A 109 -5.53 -4.98 -3.45
CA GLU A 109 -5.62 -5.71 -4.71
C GLU A 109 -7.05 -6.19 -4.97
N SER A 110 -7.64 -6.90 -4.00
CA SER A 110 -9.02 -7.41 -4.11
C SER A 110 -10.06 -6.29 -4.23
N SER A 111 -9.91 -5.22 -3.43
CA SER A 111 -10.78 -4.03 -3.52
C SER A 111 -10.66 -3.35 -4.88
N THR A 112 -9.44 -3.18 -5.39
CA THR A 112 -9.20 -2.57 -6.71
C THR A 112 -9.76 -3.42 -7.84
N ALA A 113 -9.62 -4.74 -7.76
CA ALA A 113 -10.20 -5.66 -8.74
C ALA A 113 -11.73 -5.56 -8.77
N TYR A 114 -12.37 -5.55 -7.59
CA TYR A 114 -13.81 -5.32 -7.47
C TYR A 114 -14.22 -3.96 -8.08
N GLN A 115 -13.54 -2.87 -7.70
CA GLN A 115 -13.85 -1.53 -8.22
C GLN A 115 -13.67 -1.47 -9.74
N LYS A 116 -12.60 -2.04 -10.31
CA LYS A 116 -12.41 -2.08 -11.77
C LYS A 116 -13.55 -2.81 -12.50
N ALA A 117 -14.13 -3.84 -11.89
CA ALA A 117 -15.23 -4.59 -12.49
C ALA A 117 -16.57 -3.84 -12.44
N ILE A 118 -16.86 -3.14 -11.34
CA ILE A 118 -18.19 -2.54 -11.09
C ILE A 118 -18.27 -1.03 -11.37
N LEU A 119 -17.18 -0.30 -11.17
CA LEU A 119 -17.15 1.16 -11.29
C LEU A 119 -17.45 1.67 -12.73
N PRO A 120 -17.13 0.95 -13.82
CA PRO A 120 -17.54 1.36 -15.17
C PRO A 120 -19.06 1.52 -15.36
N TYR A 121 -19.89 0.93 -14.49
CA TYR A 121 -21.34 1.08 -14.53
C TYR A 121 -21.88 2.32 -13.79
N SER A 122 -21.03 3.03 -13.03
CA SER A 122 -21.41 4.26 -12.32
C SER A 122 -21.65 5.46 -13.26
N ASN A 123 -22.39 6.47 -12.80
CA ASN A 123 -22.52 7.70 -13.57
C ASN A 123 -21.24 8.55 -13.48
N LYS A 124 -20.97 9.31 -14.54
CA LYS A 124 -19.82 10.21 -14.59
C LYS A 124 -19.87 11.27 -13.47
N SER A 125 -21.05 11.84 -13.22
CA SER A 125 -21.27 12.82 -12.14
C SER A 125 -20.88 12.27 -10.77
N ASP A 126 -21.25 11.01 -10.50
CA ASP A 126 -21.00 10.36 -9.22
C ASP A 126 -19.49 10.10 -9.04
N LEU A 127 -18.79 9.73 -10.12
CA LEU A 127 -17.33 9.61 -10.12
C LEU A 127 -16.64 10.94 -9.82
N VAL A 128 -17.08 12.03 -10.46
CA VAL A 128 -16.51 13.37 -10.22
C VAL A 128 -16.68 13.75 -8.74
N THR A 129 -17.88 13.60 -8.20
CA THR A 129 -18.18 13.89 -6.79
C THR A 129 -17.34 13.03 -5.84
N ALA A 130 -17.24 11.72 -6.10
CA ALA A 130 -16.46 10.82 -5.26
C ALA A 130 -14.96 11.15 -5.29
N ILE A 131 -14.41 11.49 -6.45
CA ILE A 131 -13.00 11.90 -6.57
C ILE A 131 -12.75 13.18 -5.78
N LEU A 132 -13.63 14.19 -5.88
CA LEU A 132 -13.51 15.42 -5.08
C LEU A 132 -13.53 15.13 -3.59
N PHE A 133 -14.47 14.29 -3.14
CA PHE A 133 -14.56 13.89 -1.74
C PHE A 133 -13.28 13.18 -1.28
N TYR A 134 -12.75 12.24 -2.06
CA TYR A 134 -11.50 11.57 -1.74
C TYR A 134 -10.31 12.52 -1.70
N GLU A 135 -10.26 13.50 -2.59
CA GLU A 135 -9.22 14.51 -2.58
C GLU A 135 -9.29 15.43 -1.35
N ASP A 136 -10.48 15.80 -0.90
CA ASP A 136 -10.65 16.57 0.34
C ASP A 136 -10.35 15.73 1.59
N LEU A 137 -10.70 14.44 1.58
CA LEU A 137 -10.29 13.50 2.62
C LEU A 137 -8.77 13.39 2.67
N LEU A 138 -8.10 13.25 1.53
CA LEU A 138 -6.63 13.18 1.47
C LEU A 138 -5.97 14.45 2.01
N LYS A 139 -6.47 15.63 1.64
CA LYS A 139 -6.01 16.90 2.23
C LYS A 139 -6.14 16.87 3.76
N SER A 140 -7.30 16.46 4.26
CA SER A 140 -7.58 16.36 5.70
C SER A 140 -6.65 15.37 6.40
N LEU A 141 -6.28 14.26 5.74
CA LEU A 141 -5.31 13.30 6.24
C LEU A 141 -3.91 13.91 6.32
N TYR A 142 -3.48 14.71 5.34
CA TYR A 142 -2.17 15.37 5.41
C TYR A 142 -2.12 16.43 6.51
N THR A 143 -3.22 17.14 6.77
CA THR A 143 -3.33 18.10 7.88
C THR A 143 -3.77 17.45 9.19
N TYR A 144 -3.80 16.11 9.29
CA TYR A 144 -4.24 15.40 10.49
C TYR A 144 -3.43 15.79 11.73
N LYS A 145 -2.14 16.08 11.55
CA LYS A 145 -1.25 16.51 12.65
C LYS A 145 -1.72 17.81 13.32
N ASP A 146 -2.45 18.66 12.62
CA ASP A 146 -2.95 19.94 13.14
C ASP A 146 -4.04 19.76 14.21
N PHE A 147 -4.68 18.57 14.27
CA PHE A 147 -5.61 18.21 15.34
C PHE A 147 -4.92 17.81 16.64
N ARG A 148 -3.60 17.61 16.61
CA ARG A 148 -2.83 17.37 17.82
C ARG A 148 -2.58 18.71 18.49
N ASN A 149 -3.40 19.02 19.48
CA ASN A 149 -3.10 20.10 20.42
C ASN A 149 -1.85 19.65 21.22
N ASP A 150 -0.70 20.26 20.93
CA ASP A 150 0.50 20.13 21.75
C ASP A 150 0.33 20.89 23.08
#